data_AF-A0A7C7XXN9-F1
#
_entry.id   AF-A0A7C7XXN9-F1
#
_cell.length_a   1.000
_cell.length_b   1.000
_cell.length_c   1.000
_cell.angle_alpha   90.00
_cell.angle_beta   90.00
_cell.angle_gamma   90.00
#
_symmetry.space_group_name_H-M   'P 1'
#
loop_
_entity.id
_entity.type
_entity.pdbx_description
1 polymer ?
#
loop_
_entity_poly.entity_id
_entity_poly.type
_entity_poly.pdbx_seq_one_letter_code
_entity_poly.pdbx_strand_id
1 'polypeptide(L)' 'MSIQKIAVLGAGQMGNGITQVAACAGFDVTMLDIKQEYVDRG' A
#
# COMPACT_ATOMS: atom_id res chain seq x y z
N MET A 1 -3.96 -5.98 -20.92
CA MET A 1 -3.68 -4.81 -20.04
C MET A 1 -3.00 -5.35 -18.80
N SER A 2 -1.74 -5.02 -18.54
CA SER A 2 -1.03 -5.47 -17.32
C SER A 2 -1.11 -4.38 -16.25
N ILE A 3 -1.31 -4.78 -15.00
CA ILE A 3 -1.25 -3.84 -13.86
C ILE A 3 0.22 -3.48 -13.65
N GLN A 4 0.55 -2.19 -13.72
CA GLN A 4 1.92 -1.70 -13.59
C GLN A 4 2.22 -1.14 -12.20
N LYS A 5 1.26 -0.44 -11.58
CA LYS A 5 1.38 0.15 -10.23
C LYS A 5 0.06 0.04 -9.48
N ILE A 6 0.13 -0.12 -8.17
CA ILE A 6 -1.01 -0.16 -7.26
C ILE A 6 -0.87 0.97 -6.25
N ALA A 7 -1.94 1.73 -6.03
CA ALA A 7 -2.01 2.72 -4.96
C ALA A 7 -2.98 2.24 -3.88
N VAL A 8 -2.52 2.18 -2.63
CA VAL A 8 -3.34 1.80 -1.47
C VAL A 8 -3.61 3.05 -0.64
N LEU A 9 -4.88 3.39 -0.44
CA LEU A 9 -5.30 4.55 0.34
C LEU A 9 -5.69 4.12 1.75
N GLY A 10 -4.95 4.60 2.73
CA GLY A 10 -5.04 4.26 4.15
C GLY A 10 -3.94 3.28 4.57
N ALA A 11 -3.28 3.59 5.69
CA ALA A 11 -2.22 2.83 6.34
C ALA A 11 -2.69 2.12 7.63
N GLY A 12 -4.01 1.95 7.78
CA GLY A 12 -4.58 1.12 8.84
C GLY A 12 -4.35 -0.38 8.59
N GLN A 13 -4.87 -1.23 9.49
CA GLN A 13 -4.66 -2.69 9.44
C GLN A 13 -4.95 -3.31 8.07
N MET A 14 -6.04 -2.91 7.41
CA MET A 14 -6.38 -3.42 6.07
C MET A 14 -5.40 -2.93 5.00
N GLY A 15 -5.01 -1.64 5.04
CA GLY A 15 -4.10 -1.05 4.06
C GLY A 15 -2.71 -1.68 4.08
N ASN A 16 -2.20 -1.99 5.29
CA ASN A 16 -0.93 -2.69 5.45
C ASN A 16 -1.00 -4.10 4.90
N GLY A 17 -2.08 -4.84 5.21
CA GLY A 17 -2.28 -6.19 4.67
C GLY A 17 -2.36 -6.21 3.13
N ILE A 18 -3.12 -5.27 2.54
CA ILE A 18 -3.23 -5.16 1.08
C ILE A 18 -1.87 -4.82 0.47
N THR A 19 -1.16 -3.83 1.02
CA THR A 19 0.15 -3.42 0.53
C THR A 19 1.16 -4.55 0.61
N GLN A 20 1.19 -5.28 1.73
CA GLN A 20 2.08 -6.43 1.92
C GLN A 20 1.82 -7.52 0.87
N VAL A 21 0.57 -7.94 0.69
CA VAL A 21 0.23 -9.02 -0.26
C VAL A 21 0.53 -8.58 -1.69
N ALA A 22 0.19 -7.33 -2.06
CA ALA A 22 0.46 -6.79 -3.39
C ALA A 22 1.97 -6.66 -3.67
N ALA A 23 2.76 -6.20 -2.70
CA ALA A 23 4.21 -6.13 -2.82
C ALA A 23 4.83 -7.54 -2.93
N CYS A 24 4.37 -8.49 -2.11
CA CYS A 24 4.81 -9.90 -2.19
C CYS A 24 4.46 -10.55 -3.54
N ALA A 25 3.37 -10.12 -4.19
CA ALA A 25 3.00 -10.57 -5.52
C ALA A 25 3.81 -9.91 -6.66
N GLY A 26 4.75 -9.01 -6.33
CA GLY A 26 5.66 -8.39 -7.28
C GLY A 26 5.10 -7.12 -7.96
N PHE A 27 4.02 -6.55 -7.44
CA PHE A 27 3.53 -5.27 -7.93
C PHE A 27 4.34 -4.10 -7.35
N ASP A 28 4.51 -3.04 -8.14
CA ASP A 28 4.97 -1.75 -7.61
C ASP A 28 3.80 -1.10 -6.86
N VAL A 29 3.93 -0.98 -5.53
CA VAL A 29 2.86 -0.50 -4.66
C VAL A 29 3.29 0.77 -3.95
N THR A 30 2.41 1.78 -3.94
CA THR A 30 2.55 3.00 -3.13
C THR A 30 1.39 3.08 -2.15
N MET A 31 1.69 3.23 -0.87
CA MET A 31 0.68 3.47 0.17
C MET A 31 0.61 4.96 0.50
N LEU A 32 -0.61 5.49 0.62
CA LEU A 32 -0.84 6.89 0.98
C LEU A 32 -1.82 7.00 2.13
N ASP A 33 -1.57 7.93 3.04
CA ASP A 33 -2.51 8.31 4.08
C ASP A 33 -2.53 9.85 4.21
N ILE A 34 -3.46 10.40 4.98
CA ILE A 34 -3.66 11.84 5.15
C ILE A 34 -2.43 12.54 5.80
N LYS A 35 -1.54 11.77 6.42
CA LYS A 35 -0.27 12.23 6.99
C LYS A 35 0.78 11.13 6.91
N GLN A 36 2.03 11.54 6.78
CA GLN A 36 3.18 10.63 6.73
C GLN A 36 3.29 9.75 7.99
N GLU A 37 2.94 10.30 9.16
CA GLU A 37 2.98 9.57 10.45
C GLU A 37 2.16 8.28 10.47
N TYR A 38 1.11 8.17 9.65
CA TYR A 38 0.29 6.95 9.59
C TYR A 38 0.94 5.89 8.70
N VAL A 39 1.56 6.31 7.59
CA VAL A 39 2.33 5.41 6.72
C VAL A 39 3.56 4.87 7.45
N ASP A 40 4.25 5.71 8.22
CA ASP A 40 5.47 5.31 8.95
C ASP A 40 5.18 4.33 10.10
N ARG A 41 3.95 4.33 10.63
CA ARG A 41 3.50 3.40 11.68
C ARG A 41 2.99 2.07 11.13
N GLY A 42 2.73 2.00 9.82
CA GLY A 42 2.07 0.88 9.15
C GLY A 42 2.94 -0.34 8.95
#